data_AF-A0A941XWI0-F1
#
_entry.id   AF-A0A941XWI0-F1
#
_cell.length_a   1.000
_cell.length_b   1.000
_cell.length_c   1.000
_cell.angle_alpha   90.00
_cell.angle_beta   90.00
_cell.angle_gamma   90.00
#
_symmetry.space_group_name_H-M   'P 1'
#
loop_
_entity.id
_entity.type
_entity.pdbx_description
1 polymer ?
#
loop_
_entity_poly.entity_id
_entity_poly.type
_entity_poly.pdbx_seq_one_letter_code
_entity_poly.pdbx_strand_id
1 'polypeptide(L)'
;MANSDYTYSQVKAGNGLYKYEGPSASYSDGVKTMQTRLSNCGYILSIDGYFAGSTRLAVRRFQQTIWGMTSSSVDGIVGSATLIALDAVYQSDAFKYGASICSDPSLWTKNTVATSNWWNTTDKRIDALARLIFAEDNDNNNARAGVARVIYNRSSNSSYKNPSASNKWMGVITCANQYSTVPASAWTCDSGDAYDSWPSSGVQQRALVPRRGKSSYPYISSSWNNAVSLAKSLVNGDTISTGLGYPITYTSSGTVTVGGTANRSMSSSHLHQIGYSKFLEWIAEGYSMTNILNYTGEKSGNVFLVR
;
A
#
# COMPACT_ATOMS: atom_id res chain seq x y z
N MET A 1 30.28 -16.86 -18.84
CA MET A 1 30.58 -15.58 -18.18
C MET A 1 29.86 -15.53 -16.86
N ALA A 2 30.62 -15.22 -15.82
CA ALA A 2 30.15 -15.00 -14.47
C ALA A 2 29.61 -13.57 -14.32
N ASN A 3 28.86 -13.31 -13.26
CA ASN A 3 28.38 -11.98 -12.92
C ASN A 3 29.53 -10.99 -12.66
N SER A 4 30.69 -11.48 -12.23
CA SER A 4 31.93 -10.72 -12.01
C SER A 4 32.50 -10.13 -13.31
N ASP A 5 32.12 -10.68 -14.47
CA ASP A 5 32.62 -10.23 -15.78
C ASP A 5 31.92 -8.95 -16.25
N TYR A 6 30.85 -8.50 -15.58
CA TYR A 6 30.02 -7.38 -16.01
C TYR A 6 29.84 -6.29 -14.95
N THR A 7 30.16 -5.06 -15.33
CA THR A 7 29.77 -3.86 -14.58
C THR A 7 28.27 -3.58 -14.72
N TYR A 8 27.71 -2.82 -13.77
CA TYR A 8 26.30 -2.44 -13.78
C TYR A 8 25.92 -1.72 -15.09
N SER A 9 26.80 -0.83 -15.56
CA SER A 9 26.61 -0.07 -16.79
C SER A 9 26.60 -0.96 -18.05
N GLN A 10 27.43 -2.01 -18.11
CA GLN A 10 27.44 -2.95 -19.23
C GLN A 10 26.14 -3.75 -19.30
N VAL A 11 25.66 -4.28 -18.18
CA VAL A 11 24.36 -4.99 -18.14
C VAL A 11 23.22 -4.05 -18.51
N LYS A 12 23.24 -2.80 -18.01
CA LYS A 12 22.22 -1.80 -18.35
C LYS A 12 22.24 -1.43 -19.83
N ALA A 13 23.41 -1.39 -20.46
CA ALA A 13 23.57 -1.16 -21.89
C ALA A 13 23.20 -2.37 -22.77
N GLY A 14 22.84 -3.52 -22.17
CA GLY A 14 22.46 -4.75 -22.90
C GLY A 14 23.63 -5.68 -23.22
N ASN A 15 24.82 -5.41 -22.68
CA ASN A 15 26.06 -6.17 -22.97
C ASN A 15 26.32 -7.29 -21.95
N GLY A 16 25.27 -7.83 -21.32
CA GLY A 16 25.40 -8.86 -20.29
C GLY A 16 24.13 -9.03 -19.47
N LEU A 17 24.19 -9.90 -18.46
CA LEU A 17 23.13 -10.14 -17.49
C LEU A 17 23.72 -10.53 -16.14
N TYR A 18 22.97 -10.29 -15.06
CA TYR A 18 23.19 -10.96 -13.79
C TYR A 18 22.21 -12.10 -13.60
N LYS A 19 22.67 -13.22 -13.04
CA LYS A 19 21.85 -14.39 -12.74
C LYS A 19 22.31 -15.07 -11.46
N TYR A 20 21.46 -15.93 -10.92
CA TYR A 20 21.82 -16.76 -9.78
C TYR A 20 23.02 -17.67 -10.09
N GLU A 21 24.04 -17.64 -9.23
CA GLU A 21 25.26 -18.45 -9.35
C GLU A 21 25.42 -19.49 -8.24
N GLY A 22 24.44 -19.60 -7.34
CA GLY A 22 24.50 -20.57 -6.25
C GLY A 22 25.41 -20.17 -5.09
N PRO A 23 25.73 -21.12 -4.19
CA PRO A 23 26.60 -20.90 -3.04
C PRO A 23 28.04 -20.51 -3.39
N SER A 24 28.49 -20.85 -4.61
CA SER A 24 29.83 -20.54 -5.12
C SER A 24 29.84 -19.30 -6.03
N ALA A 25 28.89 -18.38 -5.83
CA ALA A 25 28.81 -17.15 -6.60
C ALA A 25 30.12 -16.34 -6.51
N SER A 26 30.51 -15.72 -7.62
CA SER A 26 31.67 -14.83 -7.63
C SER A 26 31.25 -13.42 -7.23
N TYR A 27 32.14 -12.71 -6.53
CA TYR A 27 31.89 -11.33 -6.15
C TYR A 27 31.78 -10.44 -7.40
N SER A 28 30.77 -9.57 -7.44
CA SER A 28 30.56 -8.59 -8.51
C SER A 28 30.16 -7.22 -7.94
N ASP A 29 30.93 -6.18 -8.24
CA ASP A 29 30.58 -4.80 -7.88
C ASP A 29 29.26 -4.34 -8.53
N GLY A 30 28.97 -4.87 -9.72
CA GLY A 30 27.72 -4.63 -10.42
C GLY A 30 26.52 -5.24 -9.69
N VAL A 31 26.66 -6.47 -9.20
CA VAL A 31 25.65 -7.11 -8.34
C VAL A 31 25.48 -6.32 -7.04
N LYS A 32 26.57 -5.89 -6.40
CA LYS A 32 26.51 -5.09 -5.16
C LYS A 32 25.76 -3.77 -5.37
N THR A 33 25.98 -3.12 -6.51
CA THR A 33 25.24 -1.91 -6.91
C THR A 33 23.75 -2.19 -7.05
N MET A 34 23.37 -3.25 -7.75
CA MET A 34 21.97 -3.67 -7.89
C MET A 34 21.33 -4.00 -6.53
N GLN A 35 22.03 -4.75 -5.68
CA GLN A 35 21.55 -5.13 -4.34
C GLN A 35 21.26 -3.89 -3.49
N THR A 36 22.14 -2.89 -3.53
CA THR A 36 21.94 -1.61 -2.85
C THR A 36 20.66 -0.92 -3.31
N ARG A 37 20.41 -0.89 -4.62
CA ARG A 37 19.21 -0.27 -5.20
C ARG A 37 17.93 -1.06 -4.86
N LEU A 38 17.98 -2.39 -4.87
CA LEU A 38 16.86 -3.23 -4.42
C LEU A 38 16.57 -3.01 -2.93
N SER A 39 17.60 -2.88 -2.10
CA SER A 39 17.44 -2.58 -0.68
C SER A 39 16.77 -1.22 -0.46
N ASN A 40 17.13 -0.19 -1.24
CA ASN A 40 16.47 1.11 -1.21
C ASN A 40 14.97 1.05 -1.61
N CYS A 41 14.59 0.12 -2.49
CA CYS A 41 13.20 -0.20 -2.81
C CYS A 41 12.45 -1.01 -1.71
N GLY A 42 13.09 -1.24 -0.56
CA GLY A 42 12.55 -1.97 0.57
C GLY A 42 12.57 -3.49 0.44
N TYR A 43 13.29 -4.06 -0.53
CA TYR A 43 13.49 -5.51 -0.59
C TYR A 43 14.54 -5.96 0.43
N ILE A 44 14.30 -7.11 1.07
CA ILE A 44 15.19 -7.68 2.09
C ILE A 44 16.17 -8.63 1.41
N LEU A 45 17.46 -8.30 1.47
CA LEU A 45 18.58 -9.09 0.95
C LEU A 45 19.90 -8.61 1.57
N SER A 46 20.99 -9.35 1.33
CA SER A 46 22.36 -8.93 1.68
C SER A 46 22.96 -8.05 0.58
N ILE A 47 23.76 -7.04 0.96
CA ILE A 47 24.51 -6.19 0.02
C ILE A 47 25.99 -6.60 0.06
N ASP A 48 26.27 -7.77 -0.48
CA ASP A 48 27.56 -8.47 -0.38
C ASP A 48 28.27 -8.67 -1.73
N GLY A 49 27.62 -8.31 -2.84
CA GLY A 49 28.13 -8.52 -4.19
C GLY A 49 27.94 -9.93 -4.74
N TYR A 50 27.26 -10.83 -4.02
CA TYR A 50 27.03 -12.21 -4.42
C TYR A 50 25.58 -12.45 -4.86
N PHE A 51 25.39 -12.97 -6.07
CA PHE A 51 24.04 -13.30 -6.56
C PHE A 51 23.61 -14.69 -6.08
N ALA A 52 23.36 -14.79 -4.78
CA ALA A 52 22.84 -15.97 -4.10
C ALA A 52 21.29 -15.96 -4.01
N GLY A 53 20.73 -16.85 -3.18
CA GLY A 53 19.29 -17.12 -3.13
C GLY A 53 18.44 -15.91 -2.72
N SER A 54 18.90 -15.14 -1.73
CA SER A 54 18.22 -13.92 -1.26
C SER A 54 18.19 -12.83 -2.34
N THR A 55 19.30 -12.63 -3.06
CA THR A 55 19.39 -11.71 -4.21
C THR A 55 18.42 -12.11 -5.31
N ARG A 56 18.39 -13.41 -5.67
CA ARG A 56 17.44 -13.93 -6.68
C ARG A 56 15.99 -13.69 -6.27
N LEU A 57 15.65 -13.93 -5.00
CA LEU A 57 14.31 -13.70 -4.49
C LEU A 57 13.92 -12.22 -4.57
N ALA A 58 14.81 -11.31 -4.18
CA ALA A 58 14.57 -9.87 -4.28
C ALA A 58 14.38 -9.40 -5.73
N VAL A 59 15.18 -9.92 -6.66
CA VAL A 59 15.02 -9.64 -8.10
C VAL A 59 13.67 -10.11 -8.62
N ARG A 60 13.27 -11.36 -8.32
CA ARG A 60 11.94 -11.86 -8.74
C ARG A 60 10.81 -11.00 -8.18
N ARG A 61 10.88 -10.62 -6.91
CA ARG A 61 9.90 -9.72 -6.27
C ARG A 61 9.87 -8.34 -6.93
N PHE A 62 11.02 -7.81 -7.30
CA PHE A 62 11.09 -6.57 -8.07
C PHE A 62 10.43 -6.72 -9.44
N GLN A 63 10.76 -7.77 -10.18
CA GLN A 63 10.18 -8.05 -11.50
C GLN A 63 8.66 -8.20 -11.43
N GLN A 64 8.14 -8.95 -10.46
CA GLN A 64 6.69 -9.10 -10.23
C GLN A 64 6.01 -7.76 -9.93
N THR A 65 6.71 -6.85 -9.25
CA THR A 65 6.20 -5.51 -8.93
C THR A 65 6.05 -4.66 -10.20
N ILE A 66 6.97 -4.80 -11.17
CA ILE A 66 6.99 -4.00 -12.39
C ILE A 66 6.11 -4.63 -13.49
N TRP A 67 6.36 -5.88 -13.86
CA TRP A 67 5.77 -6.49 -15.06
C TRP A 67 4.53 -7.35 -14.81
N GLY A 68 4.26 -7.71 -13.55
CA GLY A 68 3.21 -8.66 -13.25
C GLY A 68 3.55 -10.08 -13.74
N MET A 69 2.63 -11.00 -13.50
CA MET A 69 2.96 -12.43 -13.40
C MET A 69 2.67 -13.26 -14.64
N THR A 70 1.93 -12.70 -15.60
CA THR A 70 1.70 -13.32 -16.91
C THR A 70 2.88 -13.14 -17.86
N SER A 71 4.01 -12.58 -17.38
CA SER A 71 5.17 -12.29 -18.21
C SER A 71 6.26 -13.32 -17.96
N SER A 72 6.86 -13.82 -19.05
CA SER A 72 8.13 -14.53 -19.03
C SER A 72 9.27 -13.72 -18.40
N SER A 73 9.02 -12.45 -18.06
CA SER A 73 9.94 -11.49 -17.46
C SER A 73 10.12 -11.61 -15.94
N VAL A 74 9.47 -12.59 -15.28
CA VAL A 74 9.68 -12.91 -13.84
C VAL A 74 10.56 -14.15 -13.71
N ASP A 75 11.79 -14.04 -14.19
CA ASP A 75 12.74 -15.15 -14.30
C ASP A 75 13.85 -15.12 -13.22
N GLY A 76 13.99 -14.01 -12.51
CA GLY A 76 15.10 -13.79 -11.58
C GLY A 76 16.43 -13.46 -12.28
N ILE A 77 16.40 -13.17 -13.58
CA ILE A 77 17.53 -12.76 -14.40
C ILE A 77 17.49 -11.25 -14.61
N VAL A 78 18.65 -10.60 -14.49
CA VAL A 78 18.76 -9.15 -14.49
C VAL A 78 19.45 -8.71 -15.78
N GLY A 79 18.64 -8.38 -16.78
CA GLY A 79 19.10 -7.73 -18.01
C GLY A 79 18.89 -6.22 -17.99
N SER A 80 19.11 -5.59 -19.15
CA SER A 80 18.97 -4.14 -19.35
C SER A 80 17.62 -3.59 -18.89
N ALA A 81 16.50 -4.22 -19.28
CA ALA A 81 15.16 -3.77 -18.89
C ALA A 81 14.95 -3.76 -17.37
N THR A 82 15.49 -4.77 -16.66
CA THR A 82 15.43 -4.85 -15.20
C THR A 82 16.18 -3.69 -14.55
N LEU A 83 17.39 -3.39 -15.03
CA LEU A 83 18.19 -2.30 -14.50
C LEU A 83 17.63 -0.92 -14.86
N ILE A 84 17.05 -0.73 -16.05
CA ILE A 84 16.38 0.53 -16.42
C ILE A 84 15.20 0.81 -15.50
N ALA A 85 14.35 -0.19 -15.25
CA ALA A 85 13.24 -0.03 -14.31
C ALA A 85 13.75 0.24 -12.89
N LEU A 86 14.80 -0.46 -12.45
CA LEU A 86 15.38 -0.26 -11.12
C LEU A 86 15.94 1.16 -10.96
N ASP A 87 16.68 1.66 -11.95
CA ASP A 87 17.23 3.03 -11.99
C ASP A 87 16.13 4.09 -11.90
N ALA A 88 14.98 3.84 -12.54
CA ALA A 88 13.86 4.77 -12.52
C ALA A 88 13.17 4.87 -11.16
N VAL A 89 13.18 3.79 -10.35
CA VAL A 89 12.34 3.72 -9.14
C VAL A 89 13.09 3.69 -7.81
N TYR A 90 14.38 3.33 -7.77
CA TYR A 90 15.09 3.08 -6.51
C TYR A 90 15.26 4.29 -5.58
N GLN A 91 15.12 5.50 -6.11
CA GLN A 91 15.12 6.75 -5.33
C GLN A 91 13.71 7.32 -5.14
N SER A 92 12.68 6.66 -5.67
CA SER A 92 11.31 7.14 -5.54
C SER A 92 10.77 6.84 -4.14
N ASP A 93 10.08 7.81 -3.55
CA ASP A 93 9.34 7.61 -2.31
C ASP A 93 8.33 6.45 -2.45
N ALA A 94 7.71 6.31 -3.63
CA ALA A 94 6.77 5.22 -3.91
C ALA A 94 7.39 3.84 -3.66
N PHE A 95 8.65 3.60 -4.03
CA PHE A 95 9.31 2.31 -3.82
C PHE A 95 9.98 2.19 -2.46
N LYS A 96 10.29 3.30 -1.77
CA LYS A 96 10.69 3.28 -0.36
C LYS A 96 9.64 2.61 0.53
N TYR A 97 8.36 2.77 0.19
CA TYR A 97 7.22 2.19 0.90
C TYR A 97 6.57 1.02 0.16
N GLY A 98 5.70 0.28 0.85
CA GLY A 98 4.84 -0.79 0.34
C GLY A 98 5.57 -2.07 -0.03
N ALA A 99 6.80 -2.26 0.46
CA ALA A 99 7.51 -3.52 0.31
C ALA A 99 6.63 -4.68 0.77
N SER A 100 6.64 -5.77 0.01
CA SER A 100 5.74 -6.89 0.28
C SER A 100 5.95 -7.43 1.71
N ILE A 101 4.87 -7.57 2.48
CA ILE A 101 4.90 -8.17 3.83
C ILE A 101 4.12 -9.49 3.88
N CYS A 102 3.71 -10.04 2.74
CA CYS A 102 2.98 -11.31 2.67
C CYS A 102 3.81 -12.53 3.12
N SER A 103 5.14 -12.39 3.27
CA SER A 103 5.97 -13.43 3.87
C SER A 103 5.73 -13.57 5.38
N ASP A 104 5.21 -12.51 6.00
CA ASP A 104 4.82 -12.50 7.41
C ASP A 104 3.53 -11.68 7.58
N PRO A 105 2.35 -12.24 7.26
CA PRO A 105 1.08 -11.51 7.38
C PRO A 105 0.74 -11.12 8.83
N SER A 106 1.41 -11.69 9.84
CA SER A 106 1.21 -11.35 11.26
C SER A 106 1.53 -9.87 11.56
N LEU A 107 2.39 -9.28 10.73
CA LEU A 107 2.80 -7.89 10.69
C LEU A 107 1.65 -6.90 10.45
N TRP A 108 0.56 -7.35 9.81
CA TRP A 108 -0.63 -6.55 9.50
C TRP A 108 -1.87 -6.91 10.35
N THR A 109 -1.68 -7.61 11.47
CA THR A 109 -2.78 -7.88 12.41
C THR A 109 -3.09 -6.66 13.26
N LYS A 110 -4.30 -6.58 13.80
CA LYS A 110 -4.75 -5.46 14.64
C LYS A 110 -3.82 -5.24 15.83
N ASN A 111 -3.41 -6.34 16.48
CA ASN A 111 -2.55 -6.31 17.64
C ASN A 111 -1.16 -5.80 17.26
N THR A 112 -0.54 -6.39 16.23
CA THR A 112 0.81 -5.99 15.81
C THR A 112 0.85 -4.54 15.32
N VAL A 113 -0.12 -4.09 14.53
CA VAL A 113 -0.19 -2.70 14.06
C VAL A 113 -0.40 -1.73 15.22
N ALA A 114 -1.20 -2.10 16.23
CA ALA A 114 -1.48 -1.23 17.37
C ALA A 114 -0.24 -1.05 18.26
N THR A 115 0.45 -2.14 18.60
CA THR A 115 1.43 -2.14 19.71
C THR A 115 2.88 -2.31 19.29
N SER A 116 3.17 -2.77 18.08
CA SER A 116 4.56 -3.02 17.66
C SER A 116 5.36 -1.73 17.49
N ASN A 117 6.60 -1.74 18.00
CA ASN A 117 7.59 -0.69 17.75
C ASN A 117 7.92 -0.53 16.26
N TRP A 118 7.71 -1.57 15.46
CA TRP A 118 7.99 -1.54 14.04
C TRP A 118 7.17 -0.48 13.30
N TRP A 119 5.93 -0.20 13.74
CA TRP A 119 5.04 0.79 13.12
C TRP A 119 5.20 2.21 13.68
N ASN A 120 6.18 2.43 14.57
CA ASN A 120 6.29 3.68 15.31
C ASN A 120 7.20 4.73 14.63
N THR A 121 8.08 4.32 13.72
CA THR A 121 8.90 5.26 12.96
C THR A 121 8.05 6.05 11.96
N THR A 122 8.48 7.26 11.60
CA THR A 122 7.78 8.11 10.61
C THR A 122 7.56 7.36 9.30
N ASP A 123 8.60 6.68 8.80
CA ASP A 123 8.52 5.91 7.56
C ASP A 123 7.53 4.75 7.65
N LYS A 124 7.46 4.06 8.78
CA LYS A 124 6.54 2.93 8.94
C LYS A 124 5.10 3.41 9.16
N ARG A 125 4.89 4.58 9.78
CA ARG A 125 3.57 5.24 9.80
C ARG A 125 3.09 5.59 8.40
N ILE A 126 3.96 6.17 7.57
CA ILE A 126 3.66 6.48 6.16
C ILE A 126 3.34 5.19 5.40
N ASP A 127 4.14 4.13 5.58
CA ASP A 127 3.91 2.83 4.95
C ASP A 127 2.53 2.26 5.29
N ALA A 128 2.15 2.24 6.57
CA ALA A 128 0.87 1.69 6.99
C ALA A 128 -0.31 2.51 6.46
N LEU A 129 -0.22 3.84 6.53
CA LEU A 129 -1.27 4.72 6.01
C LEU A 129 -1.40 4.59 4.49
N ALA A 130 -0.30 4.49 3.74
CA ALA A 130 -0.33 4.32 2.29
C ALA A 130 -0.97 2.99 1.90
N ARG A 131 -0.64 1.90 2.61
CA ARG A 131 -1.27 0.58 2.42
C ARG A 131 -2.77 0.64 2.66
N LEU A 132 -3.21 1.28 3.75
CA LEU A 132 -4.63 1.41 4.03
C LEU A 132 -5.33 2.25 2.96
N ILE A 133 -4.79 3.42 2.60
CA ILE A 133 -5.38 4.30 1.59
C ILE A 133 -5.54 3.57 0.25
N PHE A 134 -4.50 2.87 -0.19
CA PHE A 134 -4.50 2.12 -1.44
C PHE A 134 -5.41 0.87 -1.40
N ALA A 135 -5.46 0.19 -0.25
CA ALA A 135 -6.32 -0.97 -0.06
C ALA A 135 -7.79 -0.59 -0.17
N GLU A 136 -8.17 0.51 0.45
CA GLU A 136 -9.53 1.05 0.45
C GLU A 136 -9.95 1.54 -0.94
N ASP A 137 -9.07 2.24 -1.66
CA ASP A 137 -9.33 2.68 -3.03
C ASP A 137 -8.06 2.68 -3.90
N ASN A 138 -8.06 1.88 -4.96
CA ASN A 138 -6.96 1.78 -5.92
C ASN A 138 -7.32 2.34 -7.32
N ASP A 139 -8.53 2.88 -7.49
CA ASP A 139 -9.08 3.25 -8.79
C ASP A 139 -9.08 4.78 -9.00
N ASN A 140 -9.48 5.58 -8.00
CA ASN A 140 -9.70 7.02 -8.15
C ASN A 140 -8.87 7.87 -7.16
N ASN A 141 -8.12 8.86 -7.67
CA ASN A 141 -7.30 9.76 -6.85
C ASN A 141 -8.13 10.57 -5.83
N ASN A 142 -9.31 11.04 -6.23
CA ASN A 142 -10.20 11.80 -5.35
C ASN A 142 -10.76 10.91 -4.25
N ALA A 143 -11.12 9.67 -4.59
CA ALA A 143 -11.62 8.70 -3.61
C ALA A 143 -10.54 8.36 -2.57
N ARG A 144 -9.29 8.12 -3.00
CA ARG A 144 -8.13 7.99 -2.09
C ARG A 144 -7.94 9.22 -1.19
N ALA A 145 -8.09 10.43 -1.74
CA ALA A 145 -8.01 11.65 -0.94
C ALA A 145 -9.14 11.72 0.11
N GLY A 146 -10.34 11.26 -0.24
CA GLY A 146 -11.45 11.08 0.69
C GLY A 146 -11.14 10.07 1.80
N VAL A 147 -10.52 8.94 1.45
CA VAL A 147 -10.06 7.93 2.43
C VAL A 147 -9.06 8.55 3.41
N ALA A 148 -8.06 9.29 2.91
CA ALA A 148 -7.09 9.97 3.73
C ALA A 148 -7.74 11.03 4.65
N ARG A 149 -8.70 11.80 4.12
CA ARG A 149 -9.41 12.82 4.90
C ARG A 149 -10.25 12.22 6.04
N VAL A 150 -10.85 11.05 5.82
CA VAL A 150 -11.54 10.31 6.89
C VAL A 150 -10.56 9.89 7.99
N ILE A 151 -9.40 9.35 7.60
CA ILE A 151 -8.35 8.97 8.57
C ILE A 151 -7.95 10.20 9.39
N TYR A 152 -7.77 11.35 8.75
CA TYR A 152 -7.48 12.63 9.42
C TYR A 152 -8.57 13.00 10.44
N ASN A 153 -9.84 13.03 10.02
CA ASN A 153 -10.98 13.40 10.87
C ASN A 153 -11.08 12.50 12.11
N ARG A 154 -10.92 11.19 11.93
CA ARG A 154 -10.94 10.21 13.04
C ARG A 154 -9.73 10.33 13.96
N SER A 155 -8.58 10.74 13.44
CA SER A 155 -7.35 10.87 14.24
C SER A 155 -7.47 11.88 15.38
N SER A 156 -8.40 12.83 15.28
CA SER A 156 -8.63 13.89 16.25
C SER A 156 -9.64 13.52 17.35
N ASN A 157 -10.32 12.38 17.26
CA ASN A 157 -11.37 11.98 18.20
C ASN A 157 -11.12 10.56 18.76
N SER A 158 -11.06 10.43 20.09
CA SER A 158 -10.76 9.17 20.78
C SER A 158 -11.77 8.06 20.52
N SER A 159 -13.03 8.38 20.22
CA SER A 159 -14.07 7.39 19.92
C SER A 159 -13.81 6.62 18.61
N TYR A 160 -12.93 7.13 17.75
CA TYR A 160 -12.55 6.48 16.48
C TYR A 160 -11.10 6.00 16.47
N LYS A 161 -10.53 5.74 17.64
CA LYS A 161 -9.16 5.24 17.80
C LYS A 161 -9.12 4.09 18.79
N ASN A 162 -8.24 3.12 18.54
CA ASN A 162 -7.81 2.18 19.55
C ASN A 162 -6.95 2.93 20.59
N PRO A 163 -7.38 3.03 21.86
CA PRO A 163 -6.66 3.78 22.89
C PRO A 163 -5.32 3.11 23.28
N SER A 164 -5.18 1.81 23.03
CA SER A 164 -3.96 1.06 23.32
C SER A 164 -2.90 1.15 22.22
N ALA A 165 -3.18 1.87 21.13
CA ALA A 165 -2.23 2.00 20.04
C ALA A 165 -1.09 2.97 20.37
N SER A 166 0.11 2.65 19.92
CA SER A 166 1.34 3.42 20.14
C SER A 166 1.29 4.86 19.65
N ASN A 167 0.43 5.15 18.66
CA ASN A 167 0.21 6.50 18.15
C ASN A 167 -1.19 6.64 17.54
N LYS A 168 -1.63 7.89 17.32
CA LYS A 168 -2.97 8.19 16.82
C LYS A 168 -3.29 7.56 15.46
N TRP A 169 -2.30 7.41 14.58
CA TRP A 169 -2.51 6.84 13.25
C TRP A 169 -2.78 5.35 13.33
N MET A 170 -1.94 4.61 14.06
CA MET A 170 -2.19 3.19 14.32
C MET A 170 -3.49 3.00 15.12
N GLY A 171 -3.82 3.97 15.98
CA GLY A 171 -5.10 4.05 16.67
C GLY A 171 -6.29 4.03 15.71
N VAL A 172 -6.27 4.86 14.67
CA VAL A 172 -7.33 4.87 13.64
C VAL A 172 -7.35 3.55 12.87
N ILE A 173 -6.21 3.10 12.33
CA ILE A 173 -6.11 1.87 11.52
C ILE A 173 -6.60 0.64 12.29
N THR A 174 -6.37 0.61 13.61
CA THR A 174 -6.73 -0.53 14.47
C THR A 174 -8.01 -0.32 15.26
N CYS A 175 -8.77 0.74 14.98
CA CYS A 175 -10.04 0.96 15.65
C CYS A 175 -11.00 -0.23 15.41
N ALA A 176 -11.68 -0.68 16.46
CA ALA A 176 -12.57 -1.85 16.37
C ALA A 176 -13.71 -1.60 15.39
N ASN A 177 -14.03 -2.62 14.59
CA ASN A 177 -15.16 -2.62 13.67
C ASN A 177 -15.12 -1.51 12.60
N GLN A 178 -13.94 -0.91 12.36
CA GLN A 178 -13.74 0.05 11.28
C GLN A 178 -13.00 -0.60 10.11
N TYR A 179 -11.81 -1.11 10.38
CA TYR A 179 -10.98 -1.76 9.37
C TYR A 179 -10.88 -3.24 9.64
N SER A 180 -10.96 -4.03 8.57
CA SER A 180 -10.70 -5.46 8.66
C SER A 180 -9.19 -5.71 8.67
N THR A 181 -8.75 -6.69 9.44
CA THR A 181 -7.35 -7.12 9.44
C THR A 181 -7.15 -8.35 8.59
N VAL A 182 -5.91 -8.53 8.16
CA VAL A 182 -5.48 -9.76 7.50
C VAL A 182 -5.53 -10.89 8.54
N PRO A 183 -6.30 -11.97 8.34
CA PRO A 183 -6.29 -13.11 9.26
C PRO A 183 -4.90 -13.77 9.26
N ALA A 184 -4.52 -14.43 10.36
CA ALA A 184 -3.23 -15.15 10.42
C ALA A 184 -3.14 -16.29 9.38
N SER A 185 -4.29 -16.79 8.91
CA SER A 185 -4.42 -17.75 7.80
C SER A 185 -4.39 -17.11 6.41
N ALA A 186 -4.19 -15.78 6.32
CA ALA A 186 -4.13 -15.10 5.05
C ALA A 186 -2.93 -15.59 4.24
N TRP A 187 -3.14 -15.64 2.93
CA TRP A 187 -2.18 -16.02 1.90
C TRP A 187 -0.75 -15.56 2.24
N THR A 188 0.16 -16.53 2.38
CA THR A 188 1.60 -16.27 2.47
C THR A 188 2.21 -16.36 1.09
N CYS A 189 3.16 -15.47 0.79
CA CYS A 189 3.85 -15.48 -0.50
C CYS A 189 5.16 -16.28 -0.49
N ASP A 190 5.31 -17.17 0.50
CA ASP A 190 6.54 -17.91 0.77
C ASP A 190 6.47 -19.40 0.35
N SER A 191 5.37 -19.87 -0.24
CA SER A 191 5.27 -21.25 -0.73
C SER A 191 5.92 -21.43 -2.12
N GLY A 192 7.25 -21.34 -2.18
CA GLY A 192 8.05 -21.75 -3.35
C GLY A 192 7.87 -20.92 -4.63
N ASP A 193 8.26 -21.49 -5.78
CA ASP A 193 8.13 -20.86 -7.10
C ASP A 193 6.67 -20.59 -7.53
N ALA A 194 5.68 -21.10 -6.77
CA ALA A 194 4.24 -20.89 -6.94
C ALA A 194 3.75 -19.50 -6.48
N TYR A 195 4.54 -18.47 -6.78
CA TYR A 195 4.24 -17.06 -6.51
C TYR A 195 3.29 -16.54 -7.60
N ASP A 196 2.11 -17.16 -7.74
CA ASP A 196 1.27 -17.12 -8.96
C ASP A 196 -0.12 -16.46 -8.83
N SER A 197 -0.39 -15.67 -7.78
CA SER A 197 -1.41 -14.61 -7.92
C SER A 197 -1.05 -13.29 -7.22
N TRP A 198 -1.00 -12.20 -8.01
CA TRP A 198 -1.32 -10.86 -7.50
C TRP A 198 -2.72 -11.00 -6.90
N PRO A 199 -2.95 -10.60 -5.64
CA PRO A 199 -4.20 -10.94 -4.98
C PRO A 199 -5.39 -10.39 -5.77
N SER A 200 -6.14 -11.30 -6.39
CA SER A 200 -7.41 -11.03 -7.06
C SER A 200 -8.55 -10.90 -6.04
N SER A 201 -8.34 -11.38 -4.82
CA SER A 201 -9.33 -11.36 -3.74
C SER A 201 -8.91 -10.40 -2.63
N GLY A 202 -9.79 -9.43 -2.33
CA GLY A 202 -9.85 -8.74 -1.03
C GLY A 202 -9.05 -7.45 -0.83
N VAL A 203 -9.69 -6.49 -0.17
CA VAL A 203 -9.09 -5.23 0.36
C VAL A 203 -7.85 -5.52 1.22
N GLN A 204 -7.90 -6.58 2.02
CA GLN A 204 -6.87 -6.94 2.99
C GLN A 204 -5.53 -7.32 2.32
N GLN A 205 -5.58 -8.07 1.23
CA GLN A 205 -4.39 -8.52 0.52
C GLN A 205 -3.68 -7.36 -0.20
N ARG A 206 -4.43 -6.35 -0.65
CA ARG A 206 -3.85 -5.12 -1.22
C ARG A 206 -3.02 -4.34 -0.20
N ALA A 207 -3.31 -4.46 1.09
CA ALA A 207 -2.50 -3.86 2.13
C ALA A 207 -1.16 -4.60 2.33
N LEU A 208 -1.12 -5.92 2.15
CA LEU A 208 0.12 -6.71 2.26
C LEU A 208 1.05 -6.50 1.06
N VAL A 209 0.47 -6.43 -0.15
CA VAL A 209 1.21 -6.39 -1.41
C VAL A 209 0.61 -5.29 -2.31
N PRO A 210 0.87 -4.01 -2.03
CA PRO A 210 0.34 -2.92 -2.84
C PRO A 210 0.97 -2.89 -4.23
N ARG A 211 0.20 -2.55 -5.26
CA ARG A 211 0.69 -2.45 -6.65
C ARG A 211 1.51 -1.19 -6.86
N ARG A 212 2.78 -1.27 -6.49
CA ARG A 212 3.74 -0.14 -6.53
C ARG A 212 4.28 0.17 -7.93
N GLY A 213 4.40 -0.84 -8.79
CA GLY A 213 4.98 -0.70 -10.12
C GLY A 213 4.01 -0.96 -11.27
N LYS A 214 4.50 -0.68 -12.49
CA LYS A 214 3.85 -1.01 -13.77
C LYS A 214 4.90 -1.22 -14.85
N SER A 215 4.54 -1.89 -15.95
CA SER A 215 5.48 -2.32 -17.00
C SER A 215 5.94 -1.20 -17.94
N SER A 216 5.33 -0.02 -17.85
CA SER A 216 5.65 1.15 -18.66
C SER A 216 6.32 2.24 -17.83
N TYR A 217 7.18 3.04 -18.46
CA TYR A 217 7.77 4.24 -17.84
C TYR A 217 6.67 5.13 -17.20
N PRO A 218 6.88 5.73 -16.01
CA PRO A 218 8.10 5.73 -15.19
C PRO A 218 8.28 4.48 -14.29
N TYR A 219 7.61 3.37 -14.62
CA TYR A 219 7.61 2.10 -13.86
C TYR A 219 6.99 2.17 -12.46
N ILE A 220 6.38 3.31 -12.13
CA ILE A 220 5.68 3.55 -10.88
C ILE A 220 4.17 3.56 -11.16
N SER A 221 3.42 2.86 -10.31
CA SER A 221 1.96 2.92 -10.27
C SER A 221 1.49 4.28 -9.76
N SER A 222 0.70 4.98 -10.57
CA SER A 222 0.14 6.29 -10.21
C SER A 222 -0.75 6.21 -8.96
N SER A 223 -1.57 5.17 -8.86
CA SER A 223 -2.45 4.95 -7.71
C SER A 223 -1.67 4.76 -6.41
N TRP A 224 -0.58 3.98 -6.45
CA TRP A 224 0.28 3.79 -5.26
C TRP A 224 1.05 5.06 -4.90
N ASN A 225 1.62 5.75 -5.89
CA ASN A 225 2.33 7.01 -5.66
C ASN A 225 1.42 8.09 -5.03
N ASN A 226 0.15 8.16 -5.46
CA ASN A 226 -0.86 9.03 -4.86
C ASN A 226 -1.16 8.65 -3.40
N ALA A 227 -1.32 7.35 -3.10
CA ALA A 227 -1.53 6.88 -1.73
C ALA A 227 -0.36 7.21 -0.79
N VAL A 228 0.89 7.04 -1.25
CA VAL A 228 2.10 7.44 -0.51
C VAL A 228 2.12 8.95 -0.26
N SER A 229 1.79 9.75 -1.27
CA SER A 229 1.77 11.21 -1.13
C SER A 229 0.74 11.66 -0.09
N LEU A 230 -0.46 11.09 -0.10
CA LEU A 230 -1.51 11.36 0.89
C LEU A 230 -1.11 10.92 2.30
N ALA A 231 -0.46 9.75 2.43
CA ALA A 231 0.05 9.27 3.71
C ALA A 231 1.13 10.20 4.30
N LYS A 232 2.01 10.75 3.46
CA LYS A 232 2.98 11.77 3.86
C LYS A 232 2.27 13.03 4.36
N SER A 233 1.28 13.53 3.61
CA SER A 233 0.48 14.69 4.03
C SER A 233 -0.19 14.47 5.38
N LEU A 234 -0.76 13.28 5.64
CA LEU A 234 -1.30 12.93 6.95
C LEU A 234 -0.25 13.05 8.06
N VAL A 235 0.89 12.39 7.88
CA VAL A 235 1.94 12.32 8.91
C VAL A 235 2.58 13.69 9.16
N ASN A 236 2.71 14.52 8.13
CA ASN A 236 3.24 15.88 8.21
C ASN A 236 2.23 16.92 8.73
N GLY A 237 0.93 16.59 8.71
CA GLY A 237 -0.14 17.54 9.04
C GLY A 237 -0.48 18.51 7.91
N ASP A 238 -0.14 18.17 6.67
CA ASP A 238 -0.46 18.98 5.49
C ASP A 238 -1.96 18.92 5.17
N THR A 239 -2.48 19.97 4.53
CA THR A 239 -3.86 20.01 4.06
C THR A 239 -4.10 18.96 2.98
N ILE A 240 -5.11 18.10 3.19
CA ILE A 240 -5.59 17.14 2.19
C ILE A 240 -6.84 17.71 1.54
N SER A 241 -6.70 18.13 0.28
CA SER A 241 -7.81 18.56 -0.58
C SER A 241 -8.48 17.33 -1.20
N THR A 242 -9.80 17.35 -1.27
CA THR A 242 -10.59 16.34 -1.97
C THR A 242 -11.50 17.04 -2.97
N GLY A 243 -11.83 16.37 -4.06
CA GLY A 243 -12.95 16.79 -4.91
C GLY A 243 -14.25 16.89 -4.10
N LEU A 244 -15.24 17.61 -4.64
CA LEU A 244 -16.59 17.62 -4.08
C LEU A 244 -17.16 16.21 -4.15
N GLY A 245 -17.54 15.65 -3.00
CA GLY A 245 -18.25 14.39 -2.94
C GLY A 245 -19.75 14.57 -3.15
N TYR A 246 -20.50 13.50 -2.95
CA TYR A 246 -21.96 13.53 -2.93
C TYR A 246 -22.47 13.71 -1.50
N PRO A 247 -23.44 14.60 -1.24
CA PRO A 247 -24.07 14.72 0.08
C PRO A 247 -24.78 13.43 0.46
N ILE A 248 -24.73 13.05 1.73
CA ILE A 248 -25.51 11.96 2.30
C ILE A 248 -26.61 12.55 3.15
N THR A 249 -27.85 12.14 2.90
CA THR A 249 -28.98 12.37 3.79
C THR A 249 -29.38 11.05 4.43
N TYR A 250 -29.64 11.07 5.74
CA TYR A 250 -30.18 9.92 6.45
C TYR A 250 -31.47 10.28 7.17
N THR A 251 -32.42 9.36 7.20
CA THR A 251 -33.67 9.52 7.94
C THR A 251 -33.60 8.81 9.29
N SER A 252 -34.47 9.20 10.23
CA SER A 252 -34.66 8.47 11.51
C SER A 252 -35.08 7.01 11.32
N SER A 253 -35.63 6.67 10.15
CA SER A 253 -35.97 5.29 9.76
C SER A 253 -34.79 4.48 9.18
N GLY A 254 -33.57 5.04 9.14
CA GLY A 254 -32.36 4.34 8.68
C GLY A 254 -32.14 4.33 7.16
N THR A 255 -32.92 5.08 6.38
CA THR A 255 -32.72 5.21 4.93
C THR A 255 -31.58 6.18 4.66
N VAL A 256 -30.64 5.80 3.81
CA VAL A 256 -29.47 6.63 3.44
C VAL A 256 -29.46 6.91 1.93
N THR A 257 -29.56 8.18 1.56
CA THR A 257 -29.53 8.65 0.17
C THR A 257 -28.25 9.42 -0.13
N VAL A 258 -27.74 9.30 -1.36
CA VAL A 258 -26.49 9.94 -1.80
C VAL A 258 -26.77 10.89 -2.97
N GLY A 259 -26.50 12.18 -2.80
CA GLY A 259 -26.75 13.23 -3.79
C GLY A 259 -28.06 13.98 -3.57
N GLY A 260 -28.40 14.84 -4.53
CA GLY A 260 -29.61 15.67 -4.50
C GLY A 260 -30.90 14.96 -4.93
N THR A 261 -30.85 13.65 -5.25
CA THR A 261 -32.01 12.89 -5.73
C THR A 261 -32.04 11.54 -5.03
N ALA A 262 -33.21 11.14 -4.51
CA ALA A 262 -33.42 9.88 -3.79
C ALA A 262 -33.17 8.60 -4.61
N ASN A 263 -32.78 8.72 -5.89
CA ASN A 263 -32.56 7.59 -6.81
C ASN A 263 -31.19 6.91 -6.65
N ARG A 264 -30.31 7.40 -5.77
CA ARG A 264 -29.02 6.76 -5.45
C ARG A 264 -29.00 6.35 -3.98
N SER A 265 -29.32 5.07 -3.74
CA SER A 265 -29.16 4.45 -2.43
C SER A 265 -27.70 4.08 -2.20
N MET A 266 -27.21 4.31 -0.99
CA MET A 266 -25.87 3.86 -0.60
C MET A 266 -25.86 2.34 -0.38
N SER A 267 -24.78 1.67 -0.80
CA SER A 267 -24.58 0.23 -0.61
C SER A 267 -23.26 -0.07 0.11
N SER A 268 -23.02 -1.33 0.45
CA SER A 268 -21.75 -1.77 1.07
C SER A 268 -20.50 -1.41 0.28
N SER A 269 -20.59 -1.29 -1.05
CA SER A 269 -19.47 -0.91 -1.91
C SER A 269 -19.14 0.59 -1.90
N HIS A 270 -19.87 1.39 -1.11
CA HIS A 270 -19.62 2.83 -0.95
C HIS A 270 -18.95 3.16 0.39
N LEU A 271 -18.86 2.21 1.32
CA LEU A 271 -18.35 2.41 2.68
C LEU A 271 -17.26 1.39 3.03
N HIS A 272 -16.13 1.48 2.35
CA HIS A 272 -15.01 0.57 2.56
C HIS A 272 -14.40 0.67 3.99
N GLN A 273 -14.45 1.86 4.61
CA GLN A 273 -13.70 2.16 5.84
C GLN A 273 -14.40 1.83 7.16
N ILE A 274 -15.72 1.58 7.13
CA ILE A 274 -16.57 1.31 8.31
C ILE A 274 -17.57 0.20 8.06
N GLY A 275 -17.83 -0.13 6.80
CA GLY A 275 -18.93 -1.02 6.43
C GLY A 275 -20.30 -0.34 6.63
N TYR A 276 -21.26 -0.77 5.81
CA TYR A 276 -22.60 -0.20 5.82
C TYR A 276 -23.34 -0.43 7.15
N SER A 277 -23.18 -1.61 7.76
CA SER A 277 -23.85 -1.93 9.02
C SER A 277 -23.38 -1.07 10.18
N LYS A 278 -22.07 -0.83 10.32
CA LYS A 278 -21.53 0.01 11.40
C LYS A 278 -21.91 1.48 11.22
N PHE A 279 -22.00 1.93 9.97
CA PHE A 279 -22.47 3.28 9.65
C PHE A 279 -23.90 3.50 10.13
N LEU A 280 -24.81 2.55 9.88
CA LEU A 280 -26.20 2.64 10.36
C LEU A 280 -26.28 2.63 11.90
N GLU A 281 -25.46 1.81 12.57
CA GLU A 281 -25.36 1.79 14.03
C GLU A 281 -24.97 3.18 14.57
N TRP A 282 -23.91 3.79 14.04
CA TRP A 282 -23.46 5.10 14.48
C TRP A 282 -24.45 6.23 14.19
N ILE A 283 -25.22 6.14 13.10
CA ILE A 283 -26.34 7.07 12.87
C ILE A 283 -27.38 6.93 13.98
N ALA A 284 -27.79 5.70 14.29
CA ALA A 284 -28.81 5.44 15.31
C ALA A 284 -28.36 5.91 16.70
N GLU A 285 -27.05 5.81 16.98
CA GLU A 285 -26.44 6.29 18.21
C GLU A 285 -26.11 7.80 18.21
N GLY A 286 -26.37 8.52 17.11
CA GLY A 286 -26.21 9.98 17.02
C GLY A 286 -24.78 10.48 16.87
N TYR A 287 -23.85 9.66 16.37
CA TYR A 287 -22.46 10.08 16.16
C TYR A 287 -22.35 11.19 15.10
N SER A 288 -21.43 12.12 15.32
CA SER A 288 -21.14 13.19 14.36
C SER A 288 -20.45 12.65 13.10
N MET A 289 -21.17 12.70 11.98
CA MET A 289 -20.65 12.21 10.70
C MET A 289 -19.48 13.02 10.14
N THR A 290 -19.35 14.29 10.51
CA THR A 290 -18.19 15.14 10.17
C THR A 290 -16.88 14.60 10.73
N ASN A 291 -16.93 13.90 11.87
CA ASN A 291 -15.76 13.27 12.48
C ASN A 291 -15.46 11.87 11.90
N ILE A 292 -16.41 11.27 11.18
CA ILE A 292 -16.36 9.88 10.69
C ILE A 292 -16.04 9.80 9.21
N LEU A 293 -16.59 10.69 8.41
CA LEU A 293 -16.54 10.67 6.95
C LEU A 293 -15.77 11.88 6.42
N ASN A 294 -15.66 11.99 5.09
CA ASN A 294 -15.07 13.16 4.46
C ASN A 294 -16.07 14.34 4.51
N TYR A 295 -15.62 15.51 4.99
CA TYR A 295 -16.43 16.72 5.08
C TYR A 295 -15.61 17.95 4.69
N THR A 296 -16.14 18.76 3.76
CA THR A 296 -15.43 19.92 3.20
C THR A 296 -16.22 21.25 3.19
N GLY A 297 -17.36 21.42 3.88
CA GLY A 297 -18.00 22.77 3.96
C GLY A 297 -19.37 22.90 4.63
N GLU A 298 -19.70 24.15 5.01
CA GLU A 298 -20.72 24.67 5.96
C GLU A 298 -22.23 24.39 5.69
N LYS A 299 -22.61 23.26 5.10
CA LYS A 299 -24.04 22.87 5.12
C LYS A 299 -24.31 21.94 6.28
N SER A 300 -25.08 22.43 7.26
CA SER A 300 -25.67 21.60 8.32
C SER A 300 -26.38 20.39 7.69
N GLY A 301 -25.98 19.18 8.11
CA GLY A 301 -26.69 17.93 7.78
C GLY A 301 -26.18 17.12 6.59
N ASN A 302 -25.14 17.53 5.85
CA ASN A 302 -24.66 16.79 4.67
C ASN A 302 -23.24 16.24 4.85
N VAL A 303 -23.05 14.95 4.57
CA VAL A 303 -21.76 14.24 4.67
C VAL A 303 -21.28 13.80 3.28
N PHE A 304 -19.99 13.81 2.97
CA PHE A 304 -19.52 13.59 1.59
C PHE A 304 -18.89 12.21 1.38
N LEU A 305 -19.32 11.54 0.31
CA LEU A 305 -18.60 10.41 -0.28
C LEU A 305 -17.90 10.84 -1.55
N VAL A 306 -16.61 10.52 -1.64
CA VAL A 306 -15.84 10.67 -2.87
C VAL A 306 -15.70 9.28 -3.46
N ARG A 307 -16.46 9.02 -4.53
CA ARG A 307 -16.28 7.86 -5.39
C ARG A 307 -16.22 8.35 -6.83
#